data_AF-A0A7Y4XGK9-F1
#
_entry.id   AF-A0A7Y4XGK9-F1
#
_cell.length_a   1.000
_cell.length_b   1.000
_cell.length_c   1.000
_cell.angle_alpha   90.00
_cell.angle_beta   90.00
_cell.angle_gamma   90.00
#
_symmetry.space_group_name_H-M   'P 1'
#
loop_
_entity.id
_entity.type
_entity.pdbx_description
1 polymer ?
#
loop_
_entity_poly.entity_id
_entity_poly.type
_entity_poly.pdbx_seq_one_letter_code
_entity_poly.pdbx_strand_id
1 'polypeptide(L)'
;MANMTPTRRQDLAWQRRRRCWQLTYDNLVVAFIEHDGSRWLCYTAEDTGDDGFLGLMPSLADAKGYLERRAAVAAAAEFEAAARPL
;
A
#
# COMPACT_ATOMS: atom_id res chain seq x y z
N MET A 1 -9.86 -15.92 -29.62
CA MET A 1 -9.81 -14.62 -28.91
C MET A 1 -9.40 -14.92 -27.49
N ALA A 2 -8.14 -14.67 -27.13
CA ALA A 2 -7.70 -14.85 -25.75
C ALA A 2 -8.29 -13.70 -24.93
N ASN A 3 -9.15 -14.01 -23.95
CA ASN A 3 -9.60 -13.05 -22.96
C ASN A 3 -8.36 -12.53 -22.23
N MET A 4 -7.87 -11.37 -22.65
CA MET A 4 -6.99 -10.55 -21.85
C MET A 4 -7.79 -10.18 -20.61
N THR A 5 -7.60 -10.95 -19.54
CA THR A 5 -8.01 -10.53 -18.20
C THR A 5 -7.44 -9.12 -18.05
N PRO A 6 -8.27 -8.07 -17.86
CA PRO A 6 -7.69 -6.77 -17.58
C PRO A 6 -6.90 -6.98 -16.29
N THR A 7 -5.58 -6.84 -16.38
CA THR A 7 -4.68 -6.70 -15.24
C THR A 7 -5.38 -5.70 -14.34
N ARG A 8 -6.02 -6.17 -13.26
CA ARG A 8 -6.87 -5.35 -12.39
C ARG A 8 -5.99 -4.17 -12.01
N ARG A 9 -6.22 -3.03 -12.65
CA ARG A 9 -5.40 -1.84 -12.48
C ARG A 9 -5.68 -1.48 -11.04
N GLN A 10 -4.76 -1.86 -10.16
CA GLN A 10 -4.93 -1.67 -8.74
C GLN A 10 -5.21 -0.18 -8.58
N ASP A 11 -6.42 0.19 -8.15
CA ASP A 11 -6.81 1.60 -7.97
C ASP A 11 -6.17 2.12 -6.69
N LEU A 12 -4.83 2.07 -6.68
CA LEU A 12 -3.99 2.69 -5.68
C LEU A 12 -4.10 4.19 -5.86
N ALA A 13 -4.65 4.85 -4.86
CA ALA A 13 -4.78 6.29 -4.85
C ALA A 13 -4.13 6.88 -3.60
N TRP A 14 -3.35 7.94 -3.81
CA TRP A 14 -2.82 8.73 -2.71
C TRP A 14 -3.75 9.89 -2.38
N GLN A 15 -4.13 9.98 -1.12
CA GLN A 15 -4.89 11.11 -0.59
C GLN A 15 -4.10 11.77 0.54
N ARG A 16 -4.09 13.11 0.56
CA ARG A 16 -3.49 13.85 1.68
C ARG A 16 -4.58 14.19 2.69
N ARG A 17 -4.39 13.78 3.95
CA ARG A 17 -5.23 14.15 5.09
C ARG A 17 -4.37 14.83 6.15
N ARG A 18 -4.53 16.14 6.32
CA ARG A 18 -3.72 16.96 7.23
C ARG A 18 -2.21 16.81 6.94
N ARG A 19 -1.44 16.25 7.88
CA ARG A 19 0.01 16.01 7.78
C ARG A 19 0.36 14.58 7.34
N CYS A 20 -0.64 13.77 7.03
CA CYS A 20 -0.49 12.37 6.66
C CYS A 20 -0.88 12.16 5.18
N TRP A 21 -0.17 11.26 4.51
CA TRP A 21 -0.57 10.72 3.21
C TRP A 21 -1.14 9.33 3.40
N GLN A 22 -2.28 9.04 2.80
CA GLN A 22 -2.94 7.75 2.87
C GLN A 22 -2.94 7.11 1.49
N LEU A 23 -2.56 5.84 1.44
CA LEU A 23 -2.71 4.98 0.28
C LEU A 23 -4.01 4.21 0.44
N THR A 24 -4.88 4.31 -0.55
CA THR A 24 -6.12 3.54 -0.59
C THR A 24 -6.09 2.53 -1.72
N TYR A 25 -6.66 1.35 -1.51
CA TYR A 25 -6.97 0.33 -2.51
C TYR A 25 -8.45 -0.02 -2.42
N ASP A 26 -9.20 0.07 -3.52
CA ASP A 26 -10.66 -0.19 -3.56
C ASP A 26 -11.44 0.55 -2.43
N ASN A 27 -11.08 1.81 -2.15
CA ASN A 27 -11.59 2.68 -1.07
C ASN A 27 -11.22 2.27 0.37
N LEU A 28 -10.39 1.25 0.57
CA LEU A 28 -9.83 0.88 1.87
C LEU A 28 -8.46 1.52 2.05
N VAL A 29 -8.19 2.12 3.21
CA VAL A 29 -6.83 2.60 3.54
C VAL A 29 -5.98 1.38 3.83
N VAL A 30 -4.87 1.24 3.10
CA VAL A 30 -3.95 0.10 3.24
C VAL A 30 -2.59 0.52 3.80
N ALA A 31 -2.24 1.80 3.69
CA ALA A 31 -1.00 2.33 4.25
C ALA A 31 -1.09 3.83 4.48
N PHE A 32 -0.19 4.35 5.31
CA PHE A 32 -0.05 5.78 5.54
C PHE A 32 1.40 6.22 5.70
N ILE A 33 1.65 7.50 5.39
CA ILE A 33 2.95 8.15 5.52
C ILE A 33 2.81 9.39 6.40
N GLU A 34 3.61 9.44 7.45
CA GLU A 34 3.78 10.63 8.29
C GLU A 34 5.16 11.27 8.08
N HIS A 35 5.34 12.47 8.62
CA HIS A 35 6.62 13.17 8.60
C HIS A 35 6.94 13.70 9.99
N ASP A 36 8.03 13.22 10.60
CA ASP A 36 8.45 13.61 11.95
C ASP A 36 9.21 14.94 12.01
N GLY A 37 9.52 15.53 10.85
CA GLY A 37 10.34 16.73 10.72
C GLY A 37 11.68 16.48 10.02
N SER A 38 12.13 15.22 9.93
CA SER A 38 13.41 14.82 9.35
C SER A 38 13.30 13.68 8.32
N ARG A 39 12.33 12.77 8.51
CA ARG A 39 12.13 11.57 7.71
C ARG A 39 10.65 11.36 7.39
N TRP A 40 10.40 10.52 6.40
CA TRP A 40 9.07 10.06 6.04
C TRP A 40 8.85 8.67 6.65
N LEU A 41 7.86 8.56 7.54
CA LEU A 41 7.55 7.35 8.30
C LEU A 41 6.46 6.60 7.57
N CYS A 42 6.72 5.35 7.19
CA CYS A 42 5.79 4.51 6.46
C CYS A 42 5.10 3.53 7.41
N TYR A 43 3.79 3.37 7.26
CA TYR A 43 2.99 2.45 8.06
C TYR A 43 2.03 1.63 7.19
N THR A 44 1.75 0.39 7.60
CA THR A 44 0.63 -0.42 7.11
C THR A 44 -0.62 -0.06 7.90
N ALA A 45 -1.79 -0.17 7.27
CA ALA A 45 -3.08 -0.02 7.92
C ALA A 45 -3.66 -1.35 8.43
N GLU A 46 -2.87 -2.44 8.39
CA GLU A 46 -3.27 -3.75 8.90
C GLU A 46 -3.57 -3.71 10.40
N ASP A 47 -4.69 -4.33 10.79
CA ASP A 47 -5.18 -4.39 12.17
C ASP A 47 -4.45 -5.50 12.97
N THR A 48 -3.12 -5.55 12.87
CA THR A 48 -2.30 -6.66 13.40
C THR A 48 -1.72 -6.40 14.79
N GLY A 49 -2.06 -5.30 15.45
CA GLY A 49 -1.67 -5.02 16.84
C GLY A 49 -0.23 -4.55 17.04
N ASP A 50 0.66 -4.72 16.05
CA ASP A 50 1.83 -3.87 15.90
C ASP A 50 1.37 -2.47 15.46
N ASP A 51 2.12 -1.43 15.81
CA ASP A 51 1.89 -0.03 15.46
C ASP A 51 1.97 0.26 13.95
N GLY A 52 1.98 -0.77 13.12
CA GLY A 52 1.93 -0.72 11.67
C GLY A 52 3.22 -0.19 11.05
N PHE A 53 4.27 0.07 11.82
CA PHE A 53 5.45 0.75 11.32
C PHE A 53 6.28 -0.13 10.38
N LEU A 54 6.55 0.37 9.18
CA LEU A 54 7.27 -0.34 8.12
C LEU A 54 8.70 0.18 7.91
N GLY A 55 8.96 1.43 8.30
CA GLY A 55 10.31 2.01 8.20
C GLY A 55 10.34 3.50 7.87
N LEU A 56 11.56 4.01 7.74
CA LEU A 56 11.86 5.42 7.44
C LEU A 56 12.39 5.57 6.01
N MET A 57 11.95 6.63 5.33
CA MET A 57 12.35 6.94 3.97
C MET A 57 12.95 8.36 3.88
N PRO A 58 13.96 8.55 3.01
CA PRO A 58 14.64 9.84 2.91
C PRO A 58 13.80 10.89 2.17
N SER A 59 12.81 10.47 1.37
CA SER A 59 11.90 11.37 0.65
C SER A 59 10.47 10.82 0.58
N LEU A 60 9.50 11.70 0.32
CA LEU A 60 8.10 11.31 0.09
C LEU A 60 7.96 10.41 -1.14
N ALA A 61 8.77 10.64 -2.18
CA ALA A 61 8.73 9.83 -3.40
C ALA A 61 9.17 8.38 -3.10
N ASP A 62 10.23 8.21 -2.31
CA ASP A 62 10.69 6.89 -1.87
C ASP A 62 9.66 6.19 -1.00
N ALA A 63 9.02 6.93 -0.08
CA ALA A 63 7.94 6.43 0.77
C ALA A 63 6.74 5.93 -0.04
N LYS A 64 6.28 6.72 -1.01
CA LYS A 64 5.17 6.33 -1.88
C LYS A 64 5.51 5.09 -2.71
N GLY A 65 6.66 5.10 -3.37
CA GLY A 65 7.09 3.97 -4.20
C GLY A 65 7.34 2.70 -3.39
N TYR A 66 7.84 2.80 -2.16
CA TYR A 66 7.98 1.66 -1.25
C TYR A 66 6.63 1.04 -0.91
N LEU A 67 5.64 1.85 -0.54
CA LEU A 67 4.30 1.38 -0.15
C LEU A 67 3.49 0.86 -1.34
N GLU A 68 3.58 1.49 -2.51
CA GLU A 68 2.96 0.99 -3.75
C GLU A 68 3.50 -0.39 -4.14
N ARG A 69 4.83 -0.59 -4.08
CA ARG A 69 5.43 -1.91 -4.35
C ARG A 69 4.95 -2.96 -3.35
N ARG A 70 4.86 -2.60 -2.06
CA ARG A 70 4.33 -3.53 -1.04
C ARG A 70 2.87 -3.88 -1.29
N ALA A 71 2.03 -2.90 -1.57
CA ALA A 71 0.61 -3.14 -1.88
C ALA A 71 0.46 -4.04 -3.12
N ALA A 72 1.31 -3.86 -4.14
CA ALA A 72 1.32 -4.72 -5.31
C ALA A 72 1.70 -6.18 -4.98
N VAL A 73 2.69 -6.39 -4.11
CA VAL A 73 3.10 -7.73 -3.66
C VAL A 73 2.01 -8.39 -2.81
N ALA A 74 1.40 -7.66 -1.88
CA ALA A 74 0.31 -8.16 -1.05
C ALA A 74 -0.90 -8.58 -1.89
N ALA A 75 -1.32 -7.73 -2.84
CA ALA A 75 -2.42 -8.05 -3.75
C ALA A 75 -2.12 -9.26 -4.65
N ALA A 76 -0.85 -9.45 -5.05
CA ALA A 76 -0.45 -10.64 -5.81
C ALA A 76 -0.53 -11.92 -4.96
N ALA A 77 -0.12 -11.85 -3.69
CA ALA A 77 -0.20 -12.97 -2.76
C ALA A 77 -1.66 -13.38 -2.44
N GLU A 78 -2.56 -12.40 -2.27
CA GLU A 78 -3.99 -12.66 -2.06
C GLU A 78 -4.63 -13.36 -3.28
N PHE A 79 -4.26 -12.94 -4.49
CA PHE A 79 -4.75 -13.59 -5.71
C PHE A 79 -4.24 -15.03 -5.83
N GLU A 80 -2.97 -15.29 -5.50
CA GLU A 80 -2.42 -16.66 -5.50
C GLU A 80 -3.10 -17.54 -4.44
N ALA A 81 -3.35 -17.02 -3.24
CA ALA A 81 -4.07 -17.73 -2.18
C ALA A 81 -5.51 -18.06 -2.60
N ALA A 82 -6.21 -17.12 -3.25
CA ALA A 82 -7.56 -17.33 -3.76
C ALA A 82 -7.62 -18.30 -4.96
N ALA A 83 -6.52 -18.45 -5.71
CA ALA A 83 -6.42 -19.30 -6.89
C ALA A 83 -6.05 -20.77 -6.57
N ARG A 84 -5.62 -21.08 -5.35
CA ARG A 84 -5.38 -22.48 -4.94
C ARG A 84 -6.71 -23.16 -4.60
N PRO A 85 -7.09 -24.23 -5.31
CA PRO A 85 -8.21 -25.06 -4.87
C PRO A 85 -7.82 -25.78 -3.56
N LEU A 86 -8.77 -25.82 -2.63
CA LEU A 86 -8.69 -26.63 -1.40
C LEU A 86 -8.48 -28.12 -1.71
#